data_AF-A0A4S4BMU0-F1
#
_entry.id   AF-A0A4S4BMU0-F1
#
_cell.length_a   1.000
_cell.length_b   1.000
_cell.length_c   1.000
_cell.angle_alpha   90.00
_cell.angle_beta   90.00
_cell.angle_gamma   90.00
#
_symmetry.space_group_name_H-M   'P 1'
#
loop_
_entity.id
_entity.type
_entity.pdbx_description
1 polymer ?
#
loop_
_entity_poly.entity_id
_entity_poly.type
_entity_poly.pdbx_seq_one_letter_code
_entity_poly.pdbx_strand_id
1 'polypeptide(L)'
;MSVMNKFLNYLGLQEEEAPADRDESYGVEDEQEVETTPFETRKHTSKNNVVSIHSQKNARVVLTEPRTYDEAQEIADHLKSRRSIVINLQRVRREQAVRIVDFLSGTVYALGGHISKLGPNIFMCTPDSVEISGTISEMLGEDADYTKTR
;
A
#
# COMPACT_ATOMS: atom_id res chain seq x y z
N MET A 1 -12.50 43.98 17.40
CA MET A 1 -11.34 44.26 16.52
C MET A 1 -10.13 44.56 17.38
N SER A 2 -9.11 43.70 17.38
CA SER A 2 -7.69 44.10 17.53
C SER A 2 -6.81 42.89 17.15
N VAL A 3 -7.15 42.27 16.02
CA VAL A 3 -6.34 41.22 15.39
C VAL A 3 -5.13 41.81 14.64
N MET A 4 -5.05 43.15 14.55
CA MET A 4 -3.93 43.87 13.93
C MET A 4 -2.69 43.88 14.84
N ASN A 5 -2.85 43.92 16.17
CA ASN A 5 -1.72 44.09 17.10
C ASN A 5 -0.82 42.86 17.27
N LYS A 6 -1.27 41.68 16.81
CA LYS A 6 -0.46 40.45 16.81
C LYS A 6 0.21 40.16 15.48
N PHE A 7 -0.23 40.81 14.40
CA PHE A 7 0.44 40.73 13.09
C PHE A 7 1.67 41.66 13.02
N LEU A 8 1.62 42.80 13.71
CA LEU A 8 2.74 43.76 13.80
C LEU A 8 3.93 43.28 14.66
N ASN A 9 3.77 42.24 15.48
CA ASN A 9 4.89 41.65 16.24
C ASN A 9 5.58 40.49 15.50
N TYR A 10 5.01 40.05 14.37
CA TYR A 10 5.52 38.96 13.53
C TYR A 10 6.21 39.48 12.25
N LEU A 11 5.84 40.66 11.77
CA LEU A 11 6.68 41.45 10.86
C LEU A 11 7.58 42.31 11.76
N GLY A 12 8.88 42.01 11.81
CA GLY A 12 9.88 42.72 12.62
C GLY A 12 10.09 44.19 12.22
N LEU A 13 9.02 44.98 12.26
CA LEU A 13 8.97 46.42 12.09
C LEU A 13 8.83 47.06 13.47
N GLN A 14 9.89 46.93 14.25
CA GLN A 14 10.27 47.96 15.20
C GLN A 14 11.79 48.13 15.09
N GLU A 15 12.15 48.93 14.10
CA GLU A 15 13.41 49.63 13.99
C GLU A 15 13.32 50.84 14.92
N GLU A 16 14.13 50.87 15.99
CA GLU A 16 14.61 52.02 16.79
C GLU A 16 15.09 51.47 18.15
N GLU A 17 16.28 51.73 18.68
CA GLU A 17 17.12 52.93 18.69
C GLU A 17 18.61 52.55 18.86
N ALA A 18 19.50 53.24 18.15
CA ALA A 18 20.89 53.46 18.55
C ALA A 18 20.95 54.70 19.47
N PRO A 19 21.92 54.78 20.39
CA PRO A 19 22.92 55.84 20.20
C PRO A 19 24.37 55.42 20.52
N ALA A 20 25.27 56.14 19.85
CA ALA A 20 26.73 56.04 19.85
C ALA A 20 27.40 56.62 21.12
N ASP A 21 28.59 56.12 21.49
CA ASP A 21 29.86 56.89 21.50
C ASP A 21 31.03 56.11 22.18
N ARG A 22 32.04 55.77 21.35
CA ARG A 22 33.51 55.96 21.50
C ARG A 22 34.23 55.65 22.84
N ASP A 23 35.20 54.72 22.82
CA ASP A 23 36.66 55.00 22.95
C ASP A 23 37.53 53.74 22.73
N GLU A 24 38.76 53.95 22.28
CA GLU A 24 39.69 52.98 21.69
C GLU A 24 40.61 52.27 22.70
N SER A 25 41.16 51.09 22.35
CA SER A 25 42.55 50.75 22.70
C SER A 25 43.10 49.59 21.85
N TYR A 26 44.22 49.88 21.19
CA TYR A 26 45.07 48.98 20.43
C TYR A 26 45.81 47.98 21.33
N GLY A 27 46.13 46.79 20.79
CA GLY A 27 47.08 45.83 21.34
C GLY A 27 47.48 44.81 20.27
N VAL A 28 48.76 44.81 19.91
CA VAL A 28 49.38 44.26 18.70
C VAL A 28 50.02 42.88 18.97
N GLU A 29 49.96 42.01 17.96
CA GLU A 29 50.81 40.85 17.59
C GLU A 29 51.25 39.81 18.66
N ASP A 30 50.99 38.54 18.37
CA ASP A 30 52.10 37.61 18.08
C ASP A 30 51.61 36.38 17.29
N GLU A 31 52.26 36.14 16.17
CA GLU A 31 52.09 34.99 15.28
C GLU A 31 52.84 33.79 15.86
N GLN A 32 52.17 32.65 16.05
CA GLN A 32 52.84 31.36 16.11
C GLN A 32 52.03 30.31 15.37
N GLU A 33 52.50 30.02 14.16
CA GLU A 33 52.20 28.83 13.38
C GLU A 33 52.49 27.58 14.22
N VAL A 34 51.52 26.68 14.35
CA VAL A 34 51.79 25.30 14.80
C VAL A 34 51.21 24.34 13.77
N GLU A 35 52.15 23.61 13.18
CA GLU A 35 51.98 22.59 12.16
C GLU A 35 50.93 21.53 12.52
N THR A 36 50.16 21.15 11.51
CA THR A 36 49.23 20.03 11.53
C THR A 36 49.98 18.69 11.61
N THR A 37 49.65 17.85 12.59
CA THR A 37 49.75 16.37 12.44
C THR A 37 48.46 15.70 12.94
N PRO A 38 48.02 14.61 12.30
CA PRO A 38 46.61 14.23 12.26
C PRO A 38 46.25 13.32 13.43
N PHE A 39 45.57 13.87 14.44
CA PHE A 39 44.92 13.03 15.43
C PHE A 39 43.49 12.72 14.97
N GLU A 40 43.23 11.43 14.78
CA GLU A 40 41.99 10.86 14.28
C GLU A 40 40.75 11.34 15.07
N THR A 41 40.08 12.39 14.61
CA THR A 41 38.67 12.58 14.93
C THR A 41 37.87 11.57 14.15
N ARG A 42 37.65 10.40 14.77
CA ARG A 42 36.67 9.40 14.36
C ARG A 42 35.32 10.09 14.25
N LYS A 43 35.00 10.53 13.03
CA LYS A 43 33.76 11.22 12.68
C LYS A 43 32.63 10.23 12.93
N HIS A 44 32.00 10.34 14.10
CA HIS A 44 30.75 9.66 14.41
C HIS A 44 29.65 10.36 13.62
N THR A 45 29.68 10.22 12.30
CA THR A 45 28.52 10.45 11.45
C THR A 45 27.55 9.33 11.78
N SER A 46 26.72 9.53 12.80
CA SER A 46 25.43 8.85 12.89
C SER A 46 24.62 9.27 11.67
N LYS A 47 24.92 8.67 10.52
CA LYS A 47 24.00 8.64 9.40
C LYS A 47 22.81 7.88 9.95
N ASN A 48 21.78 8.63 10.34
CA ASN A 48 20.45 8.11 10.58
C ASN A 48 20.12 7.22 9.38
N ASN A 49 20.25 5.92 9.57
CA ASN A 49 19.94 4.95 8.55
C ASN A 49 18.43 4.82 8.57
N VAL A 50 17.76 5.75 7.88
CA VAL A 50 16.32 5.75 7.71
C VAL A 50 16.00 4.58 6.79
N VAL A 51 15.81 3.40 7.37
CA VAL A 51 15.26 2.25 6.66
C VAL A 51 13.82 2.60 6.31
N SER A 52 13.51 2.60 5.01
CA SER A 52 12.14 2.69 4.53
C SER A 52 11.32 1.60 5.20
N ILE A 53 10.39 1.97 6.08
CA ILE A 53 9.35 1.08 6.57
C ILE A 53 8.48 0.79 5.35
N HIS A 54 8.90 -0.18 4.54
CA HIS A 54 7.99 -0.86 3.64
C HIS A 54 6.96 -1.50 4.56
N SER A 55 5.85 -0.80 4.79
CA SER A 55 4.62 -1.41 5.25
C SER A 55 4.23 -2.40 4.15
N GLN A 56 4.85 -3.58 4.17
CA GLN A 56 4.51 -4.68 3.28
C GLN A 56 3.02 -4.88 3.47
N LYS A 57 2.23 -4.46 2.49
CA LYS A 57 0.79 -4.66 2.49
C LYS A 57 0.62 -6.17 2.50
N ASN A 58 0.27 -6.72 3.66
CA ASN A 58 0.07 -8.15 3.83
C ASN A 58 -1.02 -8.58 2.85
N ALA A 59 -0.63 -9.21 1.75
CA ALA A 59 -1.55 -9.77 0.77
C ALA A 59 -2.31 -10.91 1.46
N ARG A 60 -3.60 -10.70 1.73
CA ARG A 60 -4.46 -11.68 2.39
C ARG A 60 -5.31 -12.36 1.34
N VAL A 61 -5.18 -13.69 1.27
CA VAL A 61 -6.03 -14.55 0.45
C VAL A 61 -7.05 -15.21 1.37
N VAL A 62 -8.32 -15.21 0.97
CA VAL A 62 -9.42 -15.85 1.69
C VAL A 62 -9.78 -17.15 0.96
N LEU A 63 -9.98 -18.22 1.71
CA LEU A 63 -10.47 -19.50 1.20
C LEU A 63 -11.93 -19.65 1.63
N THR A 64 -12.81 -19.99 0.70
CA THR A 64 -14.22 -20.22 0.98
C THR A 64 -14.74 -21.45 0.24
N GLU A 65 -15.60 -22.20 0.92
CA GLU A 65 -16.30 -23.36 0.38
C GLU A 65 -17.81 -23.15 0.60
N PRO A 66 -18.47 -22.34 -0.26
CA PRO A 66 -19.87 -22.02 -0.09
C PRO A 66 -20.75 -23.26 -0.24
N ARG A 67 -21.92 -23.24 0.41
CA ARG A 67 -22.94 -24.31 0.31
C ARG A 67 -24.22 -23.81 -0.34
N THR A 68 -24.47 -22.52 -0.26
CA THR A 68 -25.67 -21.84 -0.74
C THR A 68 -25.31 -20.67 -1.64
N TYR A 69 -26.30 -20.18 -2.39
CA TYR A 69 -26.11 -19.03 -3.29
C TYR A 69 -25.88 -17.72 -2.51
N ASP A 70 -26.50 -17.58 -1.34
CA ASP A 70 -26.48 -16.33 -0.57
C ASP A 70 -25.07 -15.98 -0.07
N GLU A 71 -24.23 -16.99 0.18
CA GLU A 71 -22.82 -16.83 0.55
C GLU A 71 -21.99 -16.11 -0.53
N ALA A 72 -22.46 -16.03 -1.78
CA ALA A 72 -21.81 -15.25 -2.83
C ALA A 72 -21.73 -13.75 -2.48
N GLN A 73 -22.66 -13.23 -1.67
CA GLN A 73 -22.62 -11.84 -1.21
C GLN A 73 -21.44 -11.60 -0.26
N GLU A 74 -21.15 -12.54 0.64
CA GLU A 74 -20.00 -12.44 1.54
C GLU A 74 -18.68 -12.41 0.74
N ILE A 75 -18.59 -13.25 -0.31
CA ILE A 75 -17.45 -13.27 -1.23
C ILE A 75 -17.29 -11.90 -1.92
N ALA A 76 -18.38 -11.28 -2.37
CA ALA A 76 -18.36 -9.94 -2.96
C ALA A 76 -17.85 -8.88 -1.96
N ASP A 77 -18.23 -8.96 -0.68
CA ASP A 77 -17.73 -8.04 0.35
C ASP A 77 -16.24 -8.24 0.66
N HIS A 78 -15.73 -9.47 0.58
CA HIS A 78 -14.30 -9.73 0.64
C HIS A 78 -13.56 -9.10 -0.56
N LEU A 79 -14.11 -9.19 -1.77
CA LEU A 79 -13.53 -8.55 -2.97
C LEU A 79 -13.52 -7.02 -2.85
N LYS A 80 -14.62 -6.42 -2.38
CA LYS A 80 -14.71 -4.97 -2.11
C LYS A 80 -13.67 -4.49 -1.10
N SER A 81 -13.28 -5.35 -0.16
CA SER A 81 -12.22 -5.09 0.80
C SER A 81 -10.79 -5.27 0.23
N ARG A 82 -10.66 -5.41 -1.09
CA ARG A 82 -9.39 -5.67 -1.82
C ARG A 82 -8.67 -6.93 -1.33
N ARG A 83 -9.40 -8.01 -1.06
CA ARG A 83 -8.84 -9.33 -0.74
C ARG A 83 -9.10 -10.29 -1.90
N SER A 84 -8.09 -11.08 -2.27
CA SER A 84 -8.26 -12.17 -3.23
C SER A 84 -8.95 -13.35 -2.55
N ILE A 85 -9.84 -14.04 -3.27
CA ILE A 85 -10.57 -15.19 -2.73
C ILE A 85 -10.43 -16.39 -3.66
N VAL A 86 -10.20 -17.56 -3.06
CA VAL A 86 -10.29 -18.86 -3.72
C VAL A 86 -11.58 -19.53 -3.24
N ILE A 87 -12.36 -19.99 -4.22
CA ILE A 87 -13.73 -20.44 -4.05
C ILE A 87 -13.80 -21.90 -4.49
N ASN A 88 -14.17 -22.78 -3.57
CA ASN A 88 -14.43 -24.19 -3.84
C ASN A 88 -15.94 -24.44 -3.92
N LEU A 89 -16.45 -24.74 -5.12
CA LEU A 89 -17.86 -25.03 -5.39
C LEU A 89 -18.18 -26.53 -5.40
N GLN A 90 -17.28 -27.41 -4.96
CA GLN A 90 -17.49 -28.87 -4.97
C GLN A 90 -18.72 -29.33 -4.15
N ARG A 91 -19.12 -28.55 -3.14
CA ARG A 91 -20.32 -28.83 -2.31
C ARG A 91 -21.59 -28.13 -2.80
N VAL A 92 -21.50 -27.38 -3.89
CA VAL A 92 -22.63 -26.65 -4.47
C VAL A 92 -23.20 -27.45 -5.64
N ARG A 93 -24.53 -27.54 -5.74
CA ARG A 93 -25.19 -28.13 -6.91
C ARG A 93 -24.83 -27.35 -8.17
N ARG A 94 -24.59 -28.04 -9.29
CA ARG A 94 -24.19 -27.45 -10.58
C ARG A 94 -25.00 -26.20 -10.97
N GLU A 95 -26.33 -26.25 -10.86
CA GLU A 95 -27.21 -25.11 -11.18
C GLU A 95 -26.91 -23.87 -10.32
N GLN A 96 -26.64 -24.06 -9.03
CA GLN A 96 -26.31 -22.97 -8.12
C GLN A 96 -24.87 -22.51 -8.31
N ALA A 97 -23.93 -23.42 -8.63
CA ALA A 97 -22.55 -23.07 -8.91
C ALA A 97 -22.45 -22.12 -10.12
N VAL A 98 -23.18 -22.39 -11.21
CA VAL A 98 -23.24 -21.50 -12.38
C VAL A 98 -23.74 -20.11 -11.97
N ARG A 99 -24.82 -20.03 -11.18
CA ARG A 99 -25.36 -18.74 -10.71
C ARG A 99 -24.39 -17.97 -9.82
N ILE A 100 -23.65 -18.67 -8.94
CA ILE A 100 -22.61 -18.05 -8.11
C ILE A 100 -21.50 -17.47 -9.01
N VAL A 101 -21.03 -18.24 -9.99
CA VAL A 101 -19.99 -17.78 -10.92
C VAL A 101 -20.47 -16.58 -11.74
N ASP A 102 -21.71 -16.58 -12.22
CA ASP A 102 -22.28 -15.44 -12.96
C ASP A 102 -22.36 -14.17 -12.08
N PHE A 103 -22.85 -14.31 -10.84
CA PHE A 103 -22.93 -13.22 -9.88
C PHE A 103 -21.55 -12.62 -9.57
N LEU A 104 -20.57 -13.49 -9.34
CA LEU A 104 -19.21 -13.08 -9.04
C LEU A 104 -18.52 -12.48 -10.27
N SER A 105 -18.78 -13.00 -11.47
CA SER A 105 -18.29 -12.44 -12.73
C SER A 105 -18.78 -11.00 -12.93
N GLY A 106 -20.05 -10.74 -12.65
CA GLY A 106 -20.59 -9.38 -12.63
C GLY A 106 -19.95 -8.49 -11.56
N THR A 107 -19.71 -9.05 -10.37
CA THR A 107 -19.08 -8.33 -9.24
C THR A 107 -17.64 -7.95 -9.56
N VAL A 108 -16.81 -8.90 -10.05
CA VAL A 108 -15.42 -8.60 -10.39
C VAL A 108 -15.33 -7.62 -11.55
N TYR A 109 -16.23 -7.72 -12.54
CA TYR A 109 -16.29 -6.78 -13.65
C TYR A 109 -16.57 -5.35 -13.15
N ALA A 110 -17.53 -5.19 -12.24
CA ALA A 110 -17.84 -3.88 -11.65
C ALA A 110 -16.69 -3.31 -10.79
N LEU A 111 -15.88 -4.18 -10.18
CA LEU A 111 -14.74 -3.78 -9.36
C LEU A 111 -13.41 -3.66 -10.14
N GLY A 112 -13.40 -3.93 -11.44
CA GLY A 112 -12.17 -3.97 -12.26
C GLY A 112 -11.21 -5.09 -11.85
N GLY A 113 -11.74 -6.16 -11.26
CA GLY A 113 -10.99 -7.35 -10.87
C GLY A 113 -10.98 -8.42 -11.95
N HIS A 114 -10.43 -9.59 -11.61
CA HIS A 114 -10.37 -10.74 -12.51
C HIS A 114 -10.93 -12.00 -11.83
N ILE A 115 -11.57 -12.85 -12.63
CA ILE A 115 -11.97 -14.21 -12.24
C ILE A 115 -11.19 -15.21 -13.08
N SER A 116 -10.70 -16.28 -12.45
CA SER A 116 -9.91 -17.33 -13.10
C SER A 116 -10.32 -18.69 -12.57
N LYS A 117 -10.54 -19.65 -13.47
CA LYS A 117 -10.80 -21.04 -13.08
C LYS A 117 -9.47 -21.72 -12.76
N LEU A 118 -9.37 -22.29 -11.57
CA LEU A 118 -8.16 -23.01 -11.13
C LEU A 118 -8.28 -24.53 -11.36
N GLY A 119 -9.50 -25.04 -11.46
CA GLY A 119 -9.77 -26.45 -11.68
C GLY A 119 -11.27 -26.78 -11.68
N PRO A 120 -11.65 -28.07 -11.65
CA PRO A 120 -13.05 -28.49 -11.60
C PRO A 120 -13.73 -27.93 -10.35
N ASN A 121 -14.73 -27.08 -10.55
CA ASN A 121 -15.46 -26.39 -9.48
C ASN A 121 -14.60 -25.51 -8.55
N ILE A 122 -13.38 -25.13 -8.94
CA ILE A 122 -12.52 -24.23 -8.15
C ILE A 122 -12.21 -22.98 -8.95
N PHE A 123 -12.50 -21.83 -8.33
CA PHE A 123 -12.34 -20.52 -8.94
C PHE A 123 -11.54 -19.59 -8.04
N MET A 124 -10.89 -18.61 -8.63
CA MET A 124 -10.19 -17.53 -7.95
C MET A 124 -10.75 -16.20 -8.43
N CYS A 125 -11.05 -15.31 -7.50
CA CYS A 125 -11.44 -13.93 -7.78
C CYS A 125 -10.39 -13.01 -7.16
N THR A 126 -9.89 -12.06 -7.95
CA THR A 126 -8.92 -11.07 -7.51
C THR A 126 -9.46 -9.65 -7.71
N PRO A 127 -9.17 -8.73 -6.79
CA PRO A 127 -9.39 -7.30 -7.01
C PRO A 127 -8.36 -6.72 -8.01
N ASP A 128 -8.59 -5.49 -8.44
CA ASP A 128 -7.70 -4.66 -9.28
C ASP A 128 -6.23 -4.60 -8.80
N SER A 129 -6.01 -4.75 -7.49
CA SER A 129 -4.69 -4.66 -6.86
C SER A 129 -3.82 -5.91 -7.01
N VAL A 130 -4.33 -7.00 -7.58
CA VAL A 130 -3.62 -8.28 -7.69
C VAL A 130 -3.59 -8.75 -9.15
N GLU A 131 -2.38 -8.85 -9.69
CA GLU A 131 -2.10 -9.40 -11.01
C GLU A 131 -1.93 -10.91 -10.95
N ILE A 132 -2.52 -11.63 -11.92
CA ILE A 132 -2.39 -13.08 -12.06
C ILE A 132 -1.52 -13.36 -13.28
N SER A 133 -0.47 -14.16 -13.11
CA SER A 133 0.42 -14.59 -14.19
C SER A 133 0.28 -16.10 -14.46
N GLY A 134 0.20 -16.47 -15.73
CA GLY A 134 0.09 -17.87 -16.17
C GLY A 134 -1.35 -18.32 -16.39
N THR A 135 -1.50 -19.53 -16.93
CA THR A 135 -2.80 -20.13 -17.26
C THR A 135 -2.78 -21.61 -16.88
N ILE A 136 -3.87 -22.10 -16.30
CA ILE A 136 -4.09 -23.53 -16.06
C ILE A 136 -4.92 -24.07 -17.23
N SER A 137 -4.33 -24.96 -18.02
CA SER A 137 -5.04 -25.63 -19.13
C SER A 137 -6.07 -26.61 -18.57
N GLU A 138 -7.31 -26.54 -19.05
CA GLU A 138 -8.30 -27.56 -18.75
C GLU A 138 -7.92 -28.86 -19.46
N MET A 139 -7.73 -29.95 -18.70
CA MET A 139 -7.69 -31.28 -19.28
C MET A 139 -9.13 -31.65 -19.64
N LEU A 140 -9.41 -31.84 -20.92
CA LEU A 140 -10.72 -32.14 -21.54
C LEU A 140 -11.37 -33.48 -21.11
N GLY A 141 -10.95 -34.07 -19.99
CA GLY A 141 -11.47 -35.36 -19.52
C GLY A 141 -12.35 -35.18 -18.30
N GLU A 142 -13.65 -34.90 -18.51
CA GLU A 142 -14.79 -35.31 -17.65
C GLU A 142 -16.11 -34.60 -18.02
N ASP A 143 -16.08 -33.47 -18.74
CA ASP A 143 -17.30 -32.73 -19.13
C ASP A 143 -17.98 -33.27 -20.41
N ALA A 144 -17.32 -34.17 -21.15
CA ALA A 144 -17.86 -34.74 -22.40
C ALA A 144 -19.07 -35.67 -22.19
N ASP A 145 -19.26 -36.22 -20.99
CA ASP A 145 -20.40 -37.10 -20.70
C ASP A 145 -21.72 -36.33 -20.44
N TYR A 146 -21.65 -35.03 -20.12
CA TYR A 146 -22.85 -34.24 -19.83
C TYR A 146 -23.57 -33.70 -21.07
N THR A 147 -22.88 -33.56 -22.20
CA THR A 147 -23.51 -33.10 -23.45
C THR A 147 -24.30 -34.22 -24.15
N LYS A 148 -24.09 -35.49 -23.76
CA LYS A 148 -24.68 -36.66 -24.44
C LYS A 148 -26.02 -37.14 -23.85
N THR A 149 -26.52 -36.52 -22.79
CA THR A 149 -27.79 -36.90 -22.12
C THR A 149 -28.94 -35.92 -22.33
N ARG A 150 -28.89 -35.12 -23.40
CA ARG A 150 -30.01 -34.26 -23.83
C ARG A 150 -30.57 -34.68 -25.17
#